data_AF-A0A9J7DY28-F1
#
_entry.id   AF-A0A9J7DY28-F1
#
_cell.length_a   1.000
_cell.length_b   1.000
_cell.length_c   1.000
_cell.angle_alpha   90.00
_cell.angle_beta   90.00
_cell.angle_gamma   90.00
#
_symmetry.space_group_name_H-M   'P 1'
#
loop_
_entity.id
_entity.type
_entity.pdbx_description
1 polymer ?
#
loop_
_entity_poly.entity_id
_entity_poly.type
_entity_poly.pdbx_seq_one_letter_code
_entity_poly.pdbx_strand_id
1 'polypeptide(L)'
;MAGKTKKIQLPKSVLEMKFMKKTRERIEKEMENMQDHGSLYSNIITNEMRSASGNFISESSFIFCDTMLEGRLSFKGMNPEIERLMELENADKNEQPSSEMVKDVSDEILAKKMEKFNKKRQNPDSEARNNKRKKVNN
;
A
#
# COMPACT_ATOMS: atom_id res chain seq x y z
N MET A 1 -8.66 29.90 -22.09
CA MET A 1 -7.85 28.77 -22.59
C MET A 1 -6.94 28.30 -21.46
N ALA A 2 -7.23 27.15 -20.85
CA ALA A 2 -6.44 26.64 -19.71
C ALA A 2 -5.19 25.91 -20.24
N GLY A 3 -4.01 26.51 -20.04
CA GLY A 3 -2.74 25.93 -20.44
C GLY A 3 -2.41 24.68 -19.62
N LYS A 4 -2.12 23.57 -20.32
CA LYS A 4 -1.59 22.34 -19.71
C LYS A 4 -0.26 22.66 -19.01
N THR A 5 -0.23 22.66 -17.69
CA THR A 5 1.02 22.77 -16.92
C THR A 5 1.82 21.48 -17.08
N LYS A 6 2.83 21.51 -17.97
CA LYS A 6 3.76 20.39 -18.10
C LYS A 6 4.53 20.26 -16.79
N LYS A 7 4.59 19.05 -16.22
CA LYS A 7 5.43 18.76 -15.05
C LYS A 7 6.87 19.19 -15.39
N ILE A 8 7.49 19.96 -14.49
CA ILE A 8 8.87 20.40 -14.66
C ILE A 8 9.75 19.14 -14.58
N GLN A 9 10.39 18.78 -15.70
CA GLN A 9 11.30 17.64 -15.80
C GLN A 9 12.71 18.15 -16.07
N LEU A 10 13.69 17.44 -15.51
CA LEU A 10 15.10 17.71 -15.78
C LEU A 10 15.43 17.42 -17.26
N PRO A 11 16.34 18.20 -17.87
CA PRO A 11 16.75 17.98 -19.25
C PRO A 11 17.51 16.64 -19.40
N LYS A 12 17.37 16.00 -20.57
CA LYS A 12 17.96 14.69 -20.87
C LYS A 12 19.48 14.66 -20.68
N SER A 13 20.18 15.74 -21.05
CA SER A 13 21.63 15.87 -20.90
C SER A 13 22.09 15.81 -19.45
N VAL A 14 21.29 16.30 -18.50
CA VAL A 14 21.59 16.21 -17.07
C VAL A 14 21.30 14.80 -16.55
N LEU A 15 20.21 14.17 -16.99
CA LEU A 15 19.86 12.79 -16.60
C LEU A 15 20.86 11.73 -17.10
N GLU A 16 21.63 12.03 -18.14
CA GLU A 16 22.69 11.15 -18.67
C GLU A 16 23.99 11.20 -17.86
N MET A 17 24.17 12.22 -17.02
CA MET A 17 25.36 12.36 -16.18
C MET A 17 25.46 11.23 -15.15
N LYS A 18 26.69 10.80 -14.85
CA LYS A 18 26.95 9.65 -13.95
C LYS A 18 26.28 9.77 -12.58
N PHE A 19 26.21 10.98 -12.02
CA PHE A 19 25.58 11.21 -10.71
C PHE A 19 24.04 11.14 -10.76
N MET A 20 23.43 11.30 -11.94
CA MET A 20 21.97 11.26 -12.13
C MET A 20 21.44 9.87 -12.50
N LYS A 21 22.31 8.85 -12.61
CA LYS A 21 21.92 7.48 -12.98
C LYS A 21 20.77 6.92 -12.13
N LYS A 22 20.84 7.07 -10.80
CA LYS A 22 19.78 6.61 -9.88
C LYS A 22 18.46 7.34 -10.11
N THR A 23 18.51 8.63 -10.41
CA THR A 23 17.31 9.44 -10.70
C THR A 23 16.69 9.07 -12.04
N ARG A 24 17.52 8.80 -13.06
CA ARG A 24 17.06 8.30 -14.36
C ARG A 24 16.36 6.95 -14.21
N GLU A 25 16.98 6.01 -13.52
CA GLU A 25 16.42 4.68 -13.26
C GLU A 25 15.10 4.75 -12.48
N ARG A 26 15.01 5.61 -11.46
CA ARG A 26 13.76 5.86 -10.74
C ARG A 26 12.66 6.37 -11.67
N ILE A 27 12.95 7.38 -12.49
CA ILE A 27 11.97 7.97 -13.42
C ILE A 27 11.51 6.93 -14.45
N GLU A 28 12.43 6.15 -15.00
CA GLU A 28 12.12 5.10 -15.98
C GLU A 28 11.22 4.02 -15.38
N LYS A 29 11.53 3.56 -14.16
CA LYS A 29 10.68 2.62 -13.41
C LYS A 29 9.30 3.19 -13.10
N GLU A 30 9.20 4.48 -12.72
CA GLU A 30 7.91 5.14 -12.52
C GLU A 30 7.09 5.24 -13.81
N MET A 31 7.75 5.50 -14.94
CA MET A 31 7.10 5.53 -16.25
C MET A 31 6.62 4.15 -16.69
N GLU A 32 7.45 3.12 -16.51
CA GLU A 32 7.11 1.72 -16.77
C GLU A 32 5.91 1.30 -15.92
N ASN A 33 5.97 1.48 -14.59
CA ASN A 33 4.87 1.17 -13.69
C ASN A 33 3.56 1.88 -14.10
N MET A 34 3.63 3.18 -14.46
CA MET A 34 2.43 3.93 -14.87
C MET A 34 1.83 3.41 -16.18
N GLN A 35 2.65 2.89 -17.09
CA GLN A 35 2.22 2.38 -18.38
C GLN A 35 1.77 0.90 -18.31
N ASP A 36 2.38 0.11 -17.43
CA ASP A 36 2.33 -1.35 -17.49
C ASP A 36 1.19 -1.96 -16.64
N HIS A 37 0.81 -1.32 -15.52
CA HIS A 37 -0.18 -1.89 -14.59
C HIS A 37 -1.59 -2.09 -15.19
N GLY A 38 -1.97 -1.32 -16.21
CA GLY A 38 -3.31 -1.39 -16.80
C GLY A 38 -3.41 -2.25 -18.06
N SER A 39 -2.36 -2.28 -18.88
CA SER A 39 -2.46 -2.78 -20.26
C SER A 39 -1.95 -4.21 -20.42
N LEU A 40 -0.86 -4.58 -19.74
CA LEU A 40 -0.09 -5.78 -20.06
C LEU A 40 -0.88 -7.09 -19.83
N TYR A 41 -1.80 -7.10 -18.87
CA TYR A 41 -2.63 -8.26 -18.51
C TYR A 41 -4.14 -8.05 -18.65
N SER A 42 -4.56 -6.93 -19.25
CA SER A 42 -5.98 -6.62 -19.45
C SER A 42 -6.73 -7.68 -20.25
N ASN A 43 -6.05 -8.36 -21.17
CA ASN A 43 -6.62 -9.41 -22.00
C ASN A 43 -6.60 -10.81 -21.35
N ILE A 44 -5.84 -10.99 -20.27
CA ILE A 44 -5.62 -12.30 -19.62
C ILE A 44 -6.49 -12.43 -18.37
N ILE A 45 -6.67 -11.34 -17.64
CA ILE A 45 -7.46 -11.34 -16.40
C ILE A 45 -8.92 -11.03 -16.74
N THR A 46 -9.75 -12.08 -16.80
CA THR A 46 -11.20 -11.90 -16.98
C THR A 46 -11.82 -11.31 -15.70
N ASN A 47 -12.97 -10.63 -15.86
CA ASN A 47 -13.72 -10.12 -14.70
C ASN A 47 -14.16 -11.25 -13.76
N GLU A 48 -14.44 -12.43 -14.30
CA GLU A 48 -14.78 -13.63 -13.51
C GLU A 48 -13.64 -14.05 -12.60
N MET A 49 -12.38 -14.00 -13.06
CA MET A 49 -11.21 -14.28 -12.23
C MET A 49 -11.00 -13.25 -11.11
N ARG A 50 -11.38 -11.98 -11.33
CA ARG A 50 -11.31 -10.94 -10.29
C ARG A 50 -12.39 -11.11 -9.22
N SER A 51 -13.54 -11.68 -9.60
CA SER A 51 -14.67 -11.93 -8.71
C SER A 51 -14.62 -13.30 -8.04
N ALA A 52 -13.89 -14.26 -8.62
CA ALA A 52 -13.68 -15.58 -8.06
C ALA A 52 -12.65 -15.53 -6.93
N SER A 53 -13.08 -15.23 -5.70
CA SER A 53 -12.26 -15.55 -4.53
C SER A 53 -12.33 -17.06 -4.32
N GLY A 54 -11.29 -17.78 -4.73
CA GLY A 54 -11.16 -19.19 -4.36
C GLY A 54 -11.21 -19.32 -2.84
N ASN A 55 -12.09 -20.17 -2.32
CA ASN A 55 -12.26 -20.36 -0.87
C ASN A 55 -11.07 -21.07 -0.20
N PHE A 56 -10.14 -21.61 -0.99
CA PHE A 56 -9.00 -22.39 -0.52
C PHE A 56 -7.75 -21.99 -1.29
N ILE A 57 -6.65 -21.85 -0.55
CA ILE A 57 -5.32 -21.56 -1.08
C ILE A 57 -4.50 -22.83 -0.84
N SER A 58 -4.01 -23.43 -1.92
CA SER A 58 -3.14 -24.60 -1.85
C SER A 58 -1.70 -24.12 -1.94
N GLU A 59 -0.98 -24.15 -0.83
CA GLU A 59 0.45 -23.82 -0.80
C GLU A 59 1.27 -25.09 -0.65
N SER A 60 2.39 -25.16 -1.38
CA SER A 60 3.34 -26.28 -1.26
C SER A 60 4.23 -26.18 -0.03
N SER A 61 4.20 -25.03 0.66
CA SER A 61 5.02 -24.74 1.82
C SER A 61 4.26 -25.02 3.12
N PHE A 62 4.93 -25.68 4.07
CA PHE A 62 4.40 -25.92 5.41
C PHE A 62 4.70 -24.79 6.40
N ILE A 63 5.39 -23.72 5.97
CA ILE A 63 5.77 -22.58 6.83
C ILE A 63 4.55 -21.96 7.55
N PHE A 64 3.38 -21.98 6.91
CA PHE A 64 2.15 -21.40 7.46
C PHE A 64 1.39 -22.34 8.39
N CYS A 65 1.64 -23.65 8.30
CA CYS A 65 0.92 -24.67 9.06
C CYS A 65 1.64 -25.03 10.37
N ASP A 66 2.95 -24.82 10.44
CA ASP A 66 3.76 -25.18 11.60
C ASP A 66 4.66 -24.01 11.99
N THR A 67 4.71 -23.70 13.28
CA THR A 67 5.63 -22.70 13.85
C THR A 67 7.03 -23.29 13.93
N MET A 68 7.56 -23.72 12.78
CA MET A 68 8.88 -24.31 12.69
C MET A 68 9.94 -23.26 13.00
N LEU A 69 10.93 -23.62 13.81
CA LEU A 69 12.12 -22.80 14.00
C LEU A 69 12.89 -22.75 12.68
N GLU A 70 13.17 -21.56 12.20
CA GLU A 70 13.83 -21.37 10.92
C GLU A 70 15.36 -21.48 11.09
N GLY A 71 16.03 -22.23 10.22
CA GLY A 71 17.48 -22.09 10.01
C GLY A 71 18.43 -22.87 10.94
N ARG A 72 19.52 -22.20 11.34
CA ARG A 72 20.72 -22.79 11.96
C ARG A 72 20.66 -22.65 13.48
N LEU A 73 20.88 -23.75 14.19
CA LEU A 73 20.88 -23.78 15.65
C LEU A 73 22.29 -24.06 16.18
N SER A 74 22.69 -23.31 17.21
CA SER A 74 23.86 -23.60 18.03
C SER A 74 23.48 -23.46 19.49
N PHE A 75 24.11 -24.27 20.33
CA PHE A 75 23.90 -24.25 21.77
C PHE A 75 25.25 -24.34 22.48
N LYS A 76 25.27 -23.83 23.73
CA LYS A 76 26.41 -24.00 24.66
C LYS A 76 27.72 -23.40 24.13
N GLY A 77 27.66 -22.34 23.34
CA GLY A 77 28.84 -21.64 22.83
C GLY A 77 29.62 -22.41 21.76
N MET A 78 29.02 -23.41 21.11
CA MET A 78 29.64 -24.12 19.99
C MET A 78 29.85 -23.21 18.77
N ASN A 79 28.96 -22.23 18.58
CA ASN A 79 29.10 -21.18 17.61
C ASN A 79 28.43 -19.88 18.10
N PRO A 80 29.21 -18.92 18.63
CA PRO A 80 28.68 -17.69 19.20
C PRO A 80 28.03 -16.77 18.16
N GLU A 81 28.43 -16.84 16.88
CA GLU A 81 27.80 -16.04 15.81
C GLU A 81 26.39 -16.53 15.52
N ILE A 82 26.19 -17.86 15.48
CA ILE A 82 24.87 -18.46 15.26
C ILE A 82 23.96 -18.24 16.47
N GLU A 83 24.48 -18.36 17.69
CA GLU A 83 23.71 -18.07 18.91
C GLU A 83 23.24 -16.62 18.96
N ARG A 84 24.10 -15.66 18.59
CA ARG A 84 23.71 -14.25 18.50
C ARG A 84 22.62 -13.99 17.47
N LEU A 85 22.69 -14.64 16.31
CA LEU A 85 21.64 -14.53 15.27
C LEU A 85 20.31 -15.14 15.76
N MET A 86 20.37 -16.27 16.44
CA MET A 86 19.19 -16.91 17.03
C MET A 86 18.52 -16.03 18.09
N GLU A 87 19.31 -15.32 18.91
CA GLU A 87 18.79 -14.36 19.88
C GLU A 87 18.06 -13.19 19.22
N LEU A 88 18.61 -12.62 18.13
CA LEU A 88 17.98 -11.53 17.39
C LEU A 88 16.66 -11.97 16.74
N GLU A 89 16.63 -13.13 16.10
CA GLU A 89 15.42 -13.65 15.47
C GLU A 89 14.32 -13.95 16.49
N ASN A 90 14.69 -14.48 17.65
CA ASN A 90 13.75 -14.68 18.76
C ASN A 90 13.26 -13.35 19.34
N ALA A 91 14.08 -12.31 19.36
CA ALA A 91 13.64 -10.98 19.77
C ALA A 91 12.61 -10.42 18.78
N ASP A 92 12.88 -10.48 17.48
CA ASP A 92 11.98 -10.01 16.42
C ASP A 92 10.62 -10.76 16.43
N LYS A 93 10.63 -12.06 16.75
CA LYS A 93 9.40 -12.86 16.88
C LYS A 93 8.59 -12.54 18.14
N ASN A 94 9.26 -12.15 19.22
CA ASN A 94 8.62 -11.81 20.50
C ASN A 94 8.24 -10.33 20.61
N GLU A 95 8.80 -9.48 19.75
CA GLU A 95 8.24 -8.18 19.45
C GLU A 95 6.87 -8.41 18.80
N GLN A 96 5.84 -8.49 19.64
CA GLN A 96 4.46 -8.29 19.24
C GLN A 96 4.46 -7.16 18.22
N PRO A 97 3.83 -7.31 17.04
CA PRO A 97 3.77 -6.22 16.09
C PRO A 97 3.20 -5.05 16.88
N SER A 98 4.04 -4.04 17.12
CA SER A 98 3.67 -2.81 17.80
C SER A 98 2.75 -2.08 16.84
N SER A 99 1.53 -2.60 16.73
CA SER A 99 0.47 -2.14 15.86
C SER A 99 -0.20 -0.88 16.43
N GLU A 100 0.44 -0.24 17.40
CA GLU A 100 0.29 1.19 17.61
C GLU A 100 1.07 1.92 16.51
N MET A 101 0.58 1.79 15.27
CA MET A 101 0.79 2.83 14.28
C MET A 101 0.45 4.16 14.94
N VAL A 102 1.38 5.11 14.93
CA VAL A 102 1.16 6.44 15.51
C VAL A 102 -0.10 7.01 14.86
N LYS A 103 -1.21 7.04 15.61
CA LYS A 103 -2.47 7.56 15.11
C LYS A 103 -2.40 9.08 15.17
N ASP A 104 -2.51 9.73 14.02
CA ASP A 104 -2.61 11.21 13.95
C ASP A 104 -3.85 11.76 14.68
N VAL A 105 -4.85 10.89 14.93
CA VAL A 105 -6.13 11.25 15.55
C VAL A 105 -6.56 10.13 16.49
N SER A 106 -6.99 10.47 17.71
CA SER A 106 -7.54 9.49 18.65
C SER A 106 -8.89 8.94 18.18
N ASP A 107 -9.16 7.68 18.53
CA ASP A 107 -10.38 6.97 18.12
C ASP A 107 -11.66 7.70 18.55
N GLU A 108 -11.65 8.37 19.70
CA GLU A 108 -12.77 9.17 20.19
C GLU A 108 -13.11 10.35 19.27
N ILE A 109 -12.08 11.03 18.74
CA ILE A 109 -12.26 12.17 17.83
C ILE A 109 -12.79 11.68 16.49
N LEU A 110 -12.26 10.55 15.99
CA LEU A 110 -12.72 9.93 14.75
C LEU A 110 -14.20 9.51 14.87
N ALA A 111 -14.59 8.86 15.96
CA ALA A 111 -15.96 8.44 16.24
C ALA A 111 -16.92 9.63 16.25
N LYS A 112 -16.59 10.70 17.00
CA LYS A 112 -17.42 11.93 17.04
C LYS A 112 -17.55 12.59 15.66
N LYS A 113 -16.51 12.56 14.83
CA LYS A 113 -16.54 13.13 13.48
C LYS A 113 -17.38 12.27 12.53
N MET A 114 -17.30 10.95 12.65
CA MET A 114 -18.06 9.99 11.87
C MET A 114 -19.57 10.06 12.18
N GLU A 115 -19.94 10.17 13.45
CA GLU A 115 -21.35 10.38 13.85
C GLU A 115 -21.91 11.68 13.25
N LYS A 116 -21.16 12.78 13.31
CA LYS A 116 -21.57 14.06 12.70
C LYS A 116 -21.71 13.94 11.19
N PHE A 117 -20.84 13.19 10.53
CA PHE A 117 -20.92 12.92 9.10
C PHE A 117 -22.16 12.11 8.73
N ASN A 118 -22.44 11.04 9.49
CA ASN A 118 -23.61 10.19 9.27
C ASN A 118 -24.92 10.95 9.52
N LYS A 119 -24.99 11.77 10.58
CA LYS A 119 -26.14 12.65 10.84
C LYS A 119 -26.39 13.65 9.70
N LYS A 120 -25.33 14.20 9.07
CA LYS A 120 -25.47 15.07 7.89
C LYS A 120 -26.01 14.33 6.67
N ARG A 121 -25.66 13.05 6.50
CA ARG A 121 -26.16 12.21 5.39
C ARG A 121 -27.60 11.75 5.60
N GLN A 122 -28.05 11.62 6.84
CA GLN A 122 -29.42 11.26 7.17
C GLN A 122 -30.41 12.43 7.10
N ASN A 123 -29.95 13.67 6.87
CA ASN A 123 -30.84 14.82 6.66
C ASN A 123 -31.36 14.83 5.21
N PRO A 124 -32.66 14.55 4.97
CA PRO A 124 -33.25 14.50 3.63
C PRO A 124 -33.32 15.87 2.94
N ASP A 125 -33.11 16.95 3.69
CA ASP A 125 -33.18 18.34 3.20
C ASP A 125 -31.98 18.74 2.30
N SER A 126 -30.94 17.89 2.22
CA SER A 126 -29.76 18.18 1.39
C SER A 126 -29.98 17.93 -0.11
N GLU A 127 -30.92 17.05 -0.49
CA GLU A 127 -31.29 16.81 -1.89
C GLU A 127 -32.13 17.97 -2.47
N ALA A 128 -32.93 18.64 -1.64
CA ALA A 128 -33.76 19.78 -2.05
C ALA A 128 -32.93 21.01 -2.47
N ARG A 129 -31.74 21.22 -1.86
CA ARG A 129 -30.85 22.35 -2.21
C ARG A 129 -30.12 22.15 -3.55
N ASN A 130 -29.79 20.92 -3.92
CA ASN A 130 -29.11 20.63 -5.20
C ASN A 130 -30.06 20.77 -6.40
N ASN A 131 -31.35 20.47 -6.22
CA ASN A 131 -32.34 20.60 -7.29
C ASN A 131 -32.74 22.05 -7.59
N LYS A 132 -32.70 22.96 -6.60
CA LYS A 132 -32.91 24.40 -6.86
C LYS A 132 -31.79 25.05 -7.69
N ARG A 133 -30.53 24.59 -7.53
CA ARG A 133 -29.40 25.12 -8.31
C ARG A 133 -29.43 24.73 -9.79
N LYS A 134 -30.08 23.61 -10.15
CA LYS A 134 -30.24 23.19 -11.56
C LYS A 134 -31.33 23.96 -12.31
N LYS A 135 -32.34 24.51 -11.62
CA LYS A 135 -33.45 25.25 -12.25
C LYS A 135 -33.15 26.72 -12.60
N VAL A 136 -32.02 27.27 -12.16
CA VAL A 136 -31.63 28.66 -12.46
C VAL A 136 -30.79 28.77 -13.74
N ASN A 137 -30.38 27.63 -14.33
CA ASN A 137 -29.50 27.58 -15.50
C ASN A 137 -30.18 27.04 -16.78
N ASN A 138 -31.52 27.02 -16.84
CA ASN A 138 -32.28 26.76 -18.07
C ASN A 138 -33.15 27.96 -18.41
#